data_AF-A0A3G6Q7S9-F1
#
_entry.id   AF-A0A3G6Q7S9-F1
#
_cell.length_a   1.000
_cell.length_b   1.000
_cell.length_c   1.000
_cell.angle_alpha   90.00
_cell.angle_beta   90.00
_cell.angle_gamma   90.00
#
_symmetry.space_group_name_H-M   'P 1'
#
loop_
_entity.id
_entity.type
_entity.pdbx_description
1 polymer ?
#
loop_
_entity_poly.entity_id
_entity_poly.type
_entity_poly.pdbx_seq_one_letter_code
_entity_poly.pdbx_strand_id
1 'polypeptide(L)'
;MAVPLTTIFSWFEKGDFPTEYQFKQTFSSFRHADERIRMDEVSGLQETVQNIVSANVFNDHLEDENAHISVLAKLNASNLSATDINNWKEKLQINAAATIDGDHNTGNVYTKAQTEQILNILRAKDDALLQSIDEIGELLASDDVNLDKLQEIVHYIKENRRQIELMSDIIAEGSSDDTINLVGSYSHWGAITYQSQFNNLVYEKIRQIEDTGLEKIRHEEKVRSDSRIKHDLNTLSFAIDAYDIVTMFSIPLKVRRIDTNTIDVLFDSVPPNMIQLTIKKL
;
A
#
# COMPACT_ATOMS: atom_id res chain seq x y z
N MET A 1 -38.31 -115.51 -1.12
CA MET A 1 -37.62 -114.76 -0.05
C MET A 1 -36.42 -115.59 0.37
N ALA A 2 -35.23 -115.00 0.48
CA ALA A 2 -34.05 -115.72 0.96
C ALA A 2 -34.29 -116.20 2.40
N VAL A 3 -33.87 -117.44 2.69
CA VAL A 3 -33.97 -118.00 4.03
C VAL A 3 -32.83 -117.45 4.88
N PRO A 4 -33.08 -116.97 6.10
CA PRO A 4 -32.02 -116.52 6.99
C PRO A 4 -30.97 -117.61 7.24
N LEU A 5 -29.69 -117.21 7.27
CA LEU A 5 -28.58 -118.13 7.54
C LEU A 5 -28.76 -118.91 8.85
N THR A 6 -29.34 -118.29 9.87
CA THR A 6 -29.65 -118.93 11.15
C THR A 6 -30.64 -120.09 11.00
N THR A 7 -31.62 -119.95 10.11
CA THR A 7 -32.58 -121.01 9.79
C THR A 7 -31.92 -122.09 8.95
N ILE A 8 -31.09 -121.73 7.96
CA ILE A 8 -30.32 -122.69 7.17
C ILE A 8 -29.41 -123.53 8.07
N PHE A 9 -28.67 -122.91 9.00
CA PHE A 9 -27.76 -123.61 9.89
C PHE A 9 -28.46 -124.67 10.76
N SER A 10 -29.70 -124.41 11.20
CA SER A 10 -30.49 -125.39 11.96
C SER A 10 -30.82 -126.68 11.19
N TRP A 11 -30.76 -126.67 9.85
CA TRP A 11 -31.03 -127.87 9.03
C TRP A 11 -29.82 -128.79 8.86
N PHE A 12 -28.63 -128.34 9.28
CA PHE A 12 -27.35 -129.05 9.12
C PHE A 12 -26.65 -129.26 10.47
N GLU A 13 -27.39 -129.28 11.58
CA GLU A 13 -26.84 -129.62 12.88
C GLU A 13 -26.45 -131.10 12.96
N LYS A 14 -25.59 -131.43 13.92
CA LYS A 14 -25.05 -132.79 14.06
C LYS A 14 -26.16 -133.78 14.38
N GLY A 15 -26.45 -134.68 13.44
CA GLY A 15 -27.47 -135.72 13.58
C GLY A 15 -28.74 -135.44 12.79
N ASP A 16 -28.87 -134.24 12.21
CA ASP A 16 -30.00 -133.85 11.37
C ASP A 16 -29.69 -134.07 9.88
N PHE A 17 -30.74 -134.40 9.12
CA PHE A 17 -30.68 -134.56 7.67
C PHE A 17 -31.68 -133.62 7.02
N PRO A 18 -31.23 -132.64 6.21
CA PRO A 18 -32.14 -131.74 5.54
C PRO A 18 -32.97 -132.50 4.50
N THR A 19 -34.25 -132.13 4.42
CA THR A 19 -35.12 -132.55 3.32
C THR A 19 -34.63 -131.98 1.98
N GLU A 20 -35.04 -132.58 0.86
CA GLU A 20 -34.74 -132.07 -0.48
C GLU A 20 -35.13 -130.58 -0.64
N TYR A 21 -36.27 -130.20 -0.06
CA TYR A 21 -36.73 -128.82 -0.06
C TYR A 21 -35.75 -127.89 0.70
N GLN A 22 -35.35 -128.26 1.92
CA GLN A 22 -34.39 -127.49 2.72
C GLN A 22 -33.02 -127.38 2.05
N PHE A 23 -32.58 -128.46 1.41
CA PHE A 23 -31.34 -128.49 0.63
C PHE A 23 -31.42 -127.52 -0.56
N LYS A 24 -32.51 -127.54 -1.33
CA LYS A 24 -32.73 -126.60 -2.44
C LYS A 24 -32.80 -125.15 -1.96
N GLN A 25 -33.52 -124.89 -0.87
CA GLN A 25 -33.63 -123.56 -0.27
C GLN A 25 -32.28 -123.00 0.20
N THR A 26 -31.36 -123.86 0.63
CA THR A 26 -30.01 -123.44 1.04
C THR A 26 -29.30 -122.73 -0.12
N PHE A 27 -29.18 -123.40 -1.27
CA PHE A 27 -28.50 -122.82 -2.43
C PHE A 27 -29.27 -121.67 -3.08
N SER A 28 -30.61 -121.71 -3.08
CA SER A 28 -31.44 -120.62 -3.60
C SER A 28 -31.47 -119.37 -2.70
N SER A 29 -30.94 -119.45 -1.47
CA SER A 29 -30.86 -118.30 -0.57
C SER A 29 -29.56 -117.51 -0.72
N PHE A 30 -28.56 -118.09 -1.38
CA PHE A 30 -27.32 -117.39 -1.73
C PHE A 30 -27.46 -116.75 -3.10
N ARG A 31 -26.88 -115.56 -3.22
CA ARG A 31 -26.80 -114.85 -4.48
C ARG A 31 -25.83 -115.55 -5.42
N HIS A 32 -26.20 -115.70 -6.69
CA HIS A 32 -25.34 -116.33 -7.70
C HIS A 32 -24.46 -115.30 -8.43
N ALA A 33 -23.32 -115.75 -8.98
CA ALA A 33 -22.34 -114.86 -9.60
C ALA A 33 -22.83 -114.23 -10.91
N ASP A 34 -23.77 -114.89 -11.59
CA ASP A 34 -24.43 -114.43 -12.81
C ASP A 34 -25.56 -113.41 -12.54
N GLU A 35 -25.99 -113.26 -11.29
CA GLU A 35 -26.99 -112.27 -10.92
C GLU A 35 -26.37 -110.87 -10.79
N ARG A 36 -26.98 -109.86 -11.41
CA ARG A 36 -26.54 -108.45 -11.31
C ARG A 36 -27.05 -107.77 -10.05
N ILE A 37 -26.18 -107.09 -9.31
CA ILE A 37 -26.57 -106.39 -8.07
C ILE A 37 -27.36 -105.17 -8.48
N ARG A 38 -28.58 -105.01 -7.96
CA ARG A 38 -29.35 -103.80 -8.24
C ARG A 38 -28.86 -102.66 -7.34
N MET A 39 -28.89 -101.43 -7.86
CA MET A 39 -28.36 -100.26 -7.17
C MET A 39 -28.99 -100.03 -5.79
N ASP A 40 -30.28 -100.34 -5.66
CA ASP A 40 -31.08 -100.23 -4.43
C ASP A 40 -30.73 -101.27 -3.36
N GLU A 41 -29.97 -102.31 -3.71
CA GLU A 41 -29.48 -103.33 -2.77
C GLU A 41 -28.17 -102.90 -2.07
N VAL A 42 -27.49 -101.86 -2.56
CA VAL A 42 -26.24 -101.36 -1.99
C VAL A 42 -26.51 -100.06 -1.24
N SER A 43 -26.47 -100.13 0.09
CA SER A 43 -26.66 -98.98 0.97
C SER A 43 -25.67 -97.84 0.63
N GLY A 44 -26.18 -96.62 0.48
CA GLY A 44 -25.40 -95.41 0.19
C GLY A 44 -24.92 -95.24 -1.26
N LEU A 45 -25.03 -96.28 -2.11
CA LEU A 45 -24.54 -96.22 -3.48
C LEU A 45 -25.38 -95.28 -4.36
N GLN A 46 -26.70 -95.30 -4.20
CA GLN A 46 -27.60 -94.40 -4.93
C GLN A 46 -27.35 -92.93 -4.56
N GLU A 47 -27.20 -92.62 -3.27
CA GLU A 47 -26.91 -91.25 -2.80
C GLU A 47 -25.54 -90.76 -3.32
N THR A 48 -24.52 -91.62 -3.26
CA THR A 48 -23.18 -91.29 -3.77
C THR A 48 -23.21 -90.97 -5.27
N VAL A 49 -23.92 -91.77 -6.07
CA VAL A 49 -24.03 -91.52 -7.52
C VAL A 49 -24.87 -90.30 -7.84
N GLN A 50 -25.90 -89.99 -7.05
CA GLN A 50 -26.68 -88.75 -7.21
C GLN A 50 -25.87 -87.50 -6.88
N ASN A 51 -24.87 -87.60 -6.00
CA ASN A 51 -23.96 -86.51 -5.66
C ASN A 51 -22.79 -86.35 -6.65
N ILE A 52 -22.64 -87.27 -7.61
CA ILE A 52 -21.62 -87.17 -8.66
C ILE A 52 -22.22 -86.40 -9.84
N VAL A 53 -21.57 -85.30 -10.21
CA VAL A 53 -21.87 -84.59 -11.45
C VAL A 53 -21.55 -85.49 -12.63
N SER A 54 -22.49 -85.64 -13.56
CA SER A 54 -22.26 -86.46 -14.75
C SER A 54 -21.14 -85.87 -15.61
N ALA A 55 -20.43 -86.73 -16.36
CA ALA A 55 -19.38 -86.28 -17.27
C ALA A 55 -19.88 -85.23 -18.29
N ASN A 56 -21.13 -85.37 -18.75
CA ASN A 56 -21.75 -84.40 -19.65
C ASN A 56 -21.92 -83.05 -18.96
N VAL A 57 -22.50 -83.00 -17.77
CA VAL A 57 -22.69 -81.73 -17.03
C VAL A 57 -21.34 -81.06 -16.72
N PHE A 58 -20.31 -81.85 -16.40
CA PHE A 58 -18.97 -81.32 -16.19
C PHE A 58 -18.36 -80.74 -17.48
N ASN A 59 -18.49 -81.45 -18.61
CA ASN A 59 -17.99 -80.96 -19.89
C ASN A 59 -18.77 -79.73 -20.38
N ASP A 60 -20.08 -79.73 -20.23
CA ASP A 60 -20.95 -78.59 -20.54
C ASP A 60 -20.54 -77.35 -19.71
N HIS A 61 -20.17 -77.55 -18.44
CA HIS A 61 -19.66 -76.48 -17.59
C HIS A 61 -18.29 -75.94 -18.04
N LEU A 62 -17.39 -76.80 -18.52
CA LEU A 62 -16.08 -76.39 -19.04
C LEU A 62 -16.18 -75.58 -20.33
N GLU A 63 -17.17 -75.88 -21.17
CA GLU A 63 -17.41 -75.20 -22.45
C GLU A 63 -18.31 -73.96 -22.32
N ASP A 64 -19.03 -73.79 -21.20
CA ASP A 64 -19.87 -72.63 -20.96
C ASP A 64 -19.06 -71.39 -20.52
N GLU A 65 -18.85 -70.48 -21.47
CA GLU A 65 -18.21 -69.17 -21.24
C GLU A 65 -18.91 -68.30 -20.16
N ASN A 66 -20.14 -68.63 -19.78
CA ASN A 66 -20.92 -67.89 -18.79
C ASN A 66 -21.09 -68.62 -17.47
N ALA A 67 -20.47 -69.79 -17.28
CA ALA A 67 -20.64 -70.60 -16.09
C ALA A 67 -20.32 -69.89 -14.76
N HIS A 68 -19.50 -68.84 -14.82
CA HIS A 68 -19.08 -68.02 -13.68
C HIS A 68 -19.41 -66.53 -13.83
N ILE A 69 -20.32 -66.15 -14.73
CA ILE A 69 -20.60 -64.74 -15.06
C ILE A 69 -21.05 -63.90 -13.85
N SER A 70 -21.64 -64.53 -12.84
CA SER A 70 -22.14 -63.87 -11.62
C SER A 70 -21.05 -63.58 -10.58
N VAL A 71 -19.88 -64.21 -10.69
CA VAL A 71 -18.82 -64.13 -9.67
C VAL A 71 -17.45 -63.71 -10.23
N LEU A 72 -17.21 -63.93 -11.52
CA LEU A 72 -15.97 -63.56 -12.20
C LEU A 72 -16.22 -62.51 -13.28
N ALA A 73 -15.30 -61.55 -13.42
CA ALA A 73 -15.29 -60.65 -14.55
C ALA A 73 -14.72 -61.35 -15.79
N LYS A 74 -15.32 -61.14 -16.96
CA LYS A 74 -14.75 -61.52 -18.25
C LYS A 74 -13.48 -60.70 -18.52
N LEU A 75 -12.58 -61.24 -19.34
CA LEU A 75 -11.33 -60.57 -19.71
C LEU A 75 -11.57 -59.18 -20.34
N ASN A 76 -12.64 -59.05 -21.13
CA ASN A 76 -13.06 -57.79 -21.74
C ASN A 76 -14.03 -56.97 -20.87
N ALA A 77 -14.26 -57.38 -19.62
CA ALA A 77 -15.16 -56.77 -18.66
C ALA A 77 -16.63 -56.60 -19.13
N SER A 78 -17.07 -57.30 -20.18
CA SER A 78 -18.40 -57.07 -20.77
C SER A 78 -19.57 -57.46 -19.88
N ASN A 79 -19.33 -58.25 -18.82
CA ASN A 79 -20.32 -58.62 -17.82
C ASN A 79 -20.35 -57.69 -16.59
N LEU A 80 -19.53 -56.65 -16.54
CA LEU A 80 -19.53 -55.69 -15.43
C LEU A 80 -20.52 -54.55 -15.67
N SER A 81 -21.29 -54.22 -14.64
CA SER A 81 -22.15 -53.03 -14.65
C SER A 81 -21.34 -51.76 -14.34
N ALA A 82 -21.92 -50.59 -14.62
CA ALA A 82 -21.32 -49.31 -14.22
C ALA A 82 -21.07 -49.21 -12.71
N THR A 83 -21.93 -49.84 -11.89
CA THR A 83 -21.76 -49.91 -10.43
C THR A 83 -20.53 -50.74 -10.06
N ASP A 84 -20.34 -51.90 -10.69
CA ASP A 84 -19.16 -52.76 -10.46
C ASP A 84 -17.88 -52.02 -10.81
N ILE A 85 -17.88 -51.35 -11.96
CA ILE A 85 -16.74 -50.53 -12.43
C ILE A 85 -16.41 -49.45 -11.39
N ASN A 86 -17.40 -48.71 -10.89
CA ASN A 86 -17.16 -47.66 -9.89
C ASN A 86 -16.65 -48.21 -8.56
N ASN A 87 -17.24 -49.30 -8.07
CA ASN A 87 -16.78 -49.97 -6.85
C ASN A 87 -15.33 -50.46 -6.99
N TRP A 88 -14.96 -50.98 -8.16
CA TRP A 88 -13.60 -51.39 -8.46
C TRP A 88 -12.65 -50.19 -8.53
N LYS A 89 -13.06 -49.09 -9.19
CA LYS A 89 -12.25 -47.87 -9.23
C LYS A 89 -11.97 -47.31 -7.83
N GLU A 90 -12.94 -47.41 -6.92
CA GLU A 90 -12.78 -47.04 -5.52
C GLU A 90 -11.82 -47.97 -4.77
N LYS A 91 -12.05 -49.30 -4.85
CA LYS A 91 -11.20 -50.29 -4.17
C LYS A 91 -9.76 -50.28 -4.67
N LEU A 92 -9.56 -50.08 -5.97
CA LEU A 92 -8.23 -49.98 -6.59
C LEU A 92 -7.61 -48.58 -6.44
N GLN A 93 -8.35 -47.63 -5.84
CA GLN A 93 -7.92 -46.23 -5.66
C GLN A 93 -7.52 -45.52 -6.96
N ILE A 94 -8.13 -45.91 -8.09
CA ILE A 94 -7.89 -45.32 -9.42
C ILE A 94 -8.90 -44.22 -9.78
N ASN A 95 -9.81 -43.85 -8.86
CA ASN A 95 -10.73 -42.72 -9.04
C ASN A 95 -10.02 -41.40 -9.38
N ALA A 96 -8.81 -41.21 -8.84
CA ALA A 96 -7.99 -40.02 -9.07
C ALA A 96 -6.89 -40.25 -10.13
N ALA A 97 -6.90 -41.39 -10.83
CA ALA A 97 -5.91 -41.64 -11.87
C ALA A 97 -6.09 -40.61 -12.98
N ALA A 98 -4.98 -39.99 -13.37
CA ALA A 98 -4.91 -39.14 -14.54
C ALA A 98 -5.23 -39.98 -15.78
N THR A 99 -6.34 -39.68 -16.44
CA THR A 99 -6.66 -40.22 -17.76
C THR A 99 -6.22 -39.20 -18.80
N ILE A 100 -5.35 -39.63 -19.71
CA ILE A 100 -4.98 -38.88 -20.89
C ILE A 100 -5.94 -39.29 -21.99
N ASP A 101 -6.37 -38.33 -22.81
CA ASP A 101 -7.26 -38.56 -23.93
C ASP A 101 -6.79 -39.76 -24.78
N GLY A 102 -7.66 -40.74 -24.95
CA GLY A 102 -7.54 -41.77 -25.99
C GLY A 102 -8.30 -41.34 -27.24
N ASP A 103 -8.26 -42.14 -28.31
CA ASP A 103 -8.75 -41.79 -29.65
C ASP A 103 -10.18 -41.20 -29.72
N HIS A 104 -11.02 -41.37 -28.68
CA HIS A 104 -12.41 -40.91 -28.69
C HIS A 104 -12.95 -40.37 -27.34
N ASN A 105 -12.14 -40.28 -26.27
CA ASN A 105 -12.60 -39.86 -24.94
C ASN A 105 -11.68 -38.79 -24.36
N THR A 106 -12.25 -37.64 -24.01
CA THR A 106 -11.56 -36.61 -23.21
C THR A 106 -11.35 -37.15 -21.79
N GLY A 107 -10.09 -37.21 -21.38
CA GLY A 107 -9.65 -37.57 -20.03
C GLY A 107 -9.93 -36.46 -19.02
N ASN A 108 -9.47 -36.67 -17.79
CA ASN A 108 -9.67 -35.74 -16.68
C ASN A 108 -8.48 -34.77 -16.49
N VAL A 109 -7.44 -34.87 -17.32
CA VAL A 109 -6.27 -33.98 -17.29
C VAL A 109 -6.23 -33.09 -18.53
N TYR A 110 -5.73 -31.86 -18.38
CA TYR A 110 -5.49 -30.97 -19.50
C TYR A 110 -4.53 -31.59 -20.52
N THR A 111 -4.88 -31.47 -21.80
CA THR A 111 -3.99 -31.80 -22.91
C THR A 111 -2.82 -30.82 -22.96
N LYS A 112 -1.72 -31.21 -23.62
CA LYS A 112 -0.55 -30.32 -23.83
C LYS A 112 -0.95 -29.00 -24.47
N ALA A 113 -1.83 -29.03 -25.47
CA ALA A 113 -2.32 -27.83 -26.15
C ALA A 113 -3.08 -26.89 -25.20
N GLN A 114 -3.95 -27.44 -24.34
CA GLN A 114 -4.65 -26.65 -23.32
C GLN A 114 -3.69 -26.06 -22.28
N THR A 115 -2.70 -26.84 -21.83
CA THR A 115 -1.67 -26.36 -20.91
C THR A 115 -0.83 -25.24 -21.55
N GLU A 116 -0.46 -25.37 -22.82
CA GLU A 116 0.26 -24.33 -23.56
C GLU A 116 -0.57 -23.04 -23.69
N GLN A 117 -1.87 -23.15 -23.96
CA GLN A 117 -2.77 -21.99 -23.99
C GLN A 117 -2.81 -21.27 -22.64
N ILE A 118 -2.97 -22.02 -21.54
CA ILE A 118 -2.96 -21.46 -20.18
C ILE A 118 -1.62 -20.76 -19.90
N LEU A 119 -0.51 -21.41 -20.25
CA LEU A 119 0.83 -20.87 -20.04
C LEU A 119 1.05 -19.57 -20.83
N ASN A 120 0.55 -19.49 -22.05
CA ASN A 120 0.67 -18.28 -22.87
C ASN A 120 -0.13 -17.11 -22.29
N ILE A 121 -1.32 -17.37 -21.73
CA ILE A 121 -2.11 -16.34 -21.03
C ILE A 121 -1.35 -15.83 -19.80
N LEU A 122 -0.77 -16.75 -19.01
CA LEU A 122 0.01 -16.38 -17.83
C LEU A 122 1.24 -15.54 -18.20
N ARG A 123 1.98 -15.94 -19.23
CA ARG A 123 3.13 -15.17 -19.74
C ARG A 123 2.73 -13.76 -20.18
N ALA A 124 1.66 -13.64 -20.95
CA ALA A 124 1.19 -12.32 -21.40
C ALA A 124 0.77 -11.42 -20.22
N LYS A 125 0.24 -12.00 -19.13
CA LYS A 125 -0.07 -11.26 -17.90
C LYS A 125 1.18 -10.83 -17.13
N ASP A 126 2.18 -11.71 -17.08
CA ASP A 126 3.46 -11.42 -16.43
C ASP A 126 4.21 -10.29 -17.16
N ASP A 127 4.26 -10.36 -18.50
CA ASP A 127 4.84 -9.31 -19.33
C ASP A 127 4.13 -7.95 -19.13
N ALA A 128 2.80 -7.95 -19.06
CA ALA A 128 2.03 -6.73 -18.80
C ALA A 128 2.27 -6.16 -17.40
N LEU A 129 2.45 -7.02 -16.39
CA LEU A 129 2.79 -6.59 -15.03
C LEU A 129 4.20 -5.99 -14.96
N LEU A 130 5.16 -6.63 -15.62
CA LEU A 130 6.53 -6.09 -15.74
C LEU A 130 6.51 -4.70 -16.36
N GLN A 131 5.78 -4.52 -17.46
CA GLN A 131 5.63 -3.21 -18.08
C GLN A 131 5.02 -2.16 -17.13
N SER A 132 3.98 -2.52 -16.38
CA SER A 132 3.39 -1.60 -15.39
C SER A 132 4.36 -1.24 -14.26
N ILE A 133 5.21 -2.18 -13.83
CA ILE A 133 6.24 -1.93 -12.83
C ILE A 133 7.30 -0.98 -13.39
N ASP A 134 7.72 -1.17 -14.64
CA ASP A 134 8.68 -0.29 -15.30
C ASP A 134 8.10 1.13 -15.45
N GLU A 135 6.85 1.27 -15.86
CA GLU A 135 6.15 2.57 -15.95
C GLU A 135 6.08 3.27 -14.58
N ILE A 136 5.77 2.54 -13.51
CA ILE A 136 5.80 3.08 -12.14
C ILE A 136 7.23 3.47 -11.75
N GLY A 137 8.21 2.64 -12.10
CA GLY A 137 9.63 2.90 -11.87
C GLY A 137 10.06 4.21 -12.53
N GLU A 138 9.69 4.44 -13.79
CA GLU A 138 9.95 5.69 -14.52
C GLU A 138 9.25 6.89 -13.88
N LEU A 139 7.99 6.76 -13.48
CA LEU A 139 7.25 7.82 -12.79
C LEU A 139 7.88 8.21 -11.45
N LEU A 140 8.40 7.23 -10.70
CA LEU A 140 9.06 7.45 -9.41
C LEU A 140 10.52 7.91 -9.55
N ALA A 141 11.19 7.50 -10.63
CA ALA A 141 12.57 7.88 -10.94
C ALA A 141 12.69 9.22 -11.68
N SER A 142 11.57 9.76 -12.20
CA SER A 142 11.50 11.16 -12.59
C SER A 142 11.79 12.00 -11.35
N ASP A 143 13.05 12.41 -11.18
CA ASP A 143 13.50 13.35 -10.14
C ASP A 143 12.39 14.39 -9.97
N ASP A 144 11.73 14.39 -8.80
CA ASP A 144 10.69 15.35 -8.52
C ASP A 144 11.38 16.69 -8.24
N VAL A 145 11.86 17.30 -9.31
CA VAL A 145 12.51 18.61 -9.35
C VAL A 145 11.61 19.64 -8.65
N ASN A 146 10.29 19.42 -8.59
CA ASN A 146 9.39 20.27 -7.83
C ASN A 146 9.50 20.03 -6.32
N LEU A 147 9.61 18.78 -5.86
CA LEU A 147 9.81 18.48 -4.43
C LEU A 147 11.14 19.02 -3.91
N ASP A 148 12.23 18.86 -4.66
CA ASP A 148 13.55 19.39 -4.29
C ASP A 148 13.54 20.93 -4.26
N LYS A 149 12.95 21.57 -5.27
CA LYS A 149 12.75 23.03 -5.29
C LYS A 149 11.86 23.52 -4.16
N LEU A 150 10.81 22.77 -3.81
CA LEU A 150 9.95 23.11 -2.67
C LEU A 150 10.71 23.00 -1.34
N GLN A 151 11.58 21.99 -1.17
CA GLN A 151 12.44 21.89 0.00
C GLN A 151 13.45 23.05 0.08
N GLU A 152 14.04 23.45 -1.05
CA GLU A 152 14.91 24.63 -1.13
C GLU A 152 14.17 25.90 -0.73
N ILE A 153 12.97 26.14 -1.27
CA ILE A 153 12.12 27.28 -0.90
C ILE A 153 11.76 27.24 0.59
N VAL A 154 11.39 26.07 1.14
CA VAL A 154 11.09 25.92 2.57
C VAL A 154 12.32 26.22 3.42
N HIS A 155 13.52 25.81 2.99
CA HIS A 155 14.76 26.15 3.67
C HIS A 155 14.99 27.66 3.69
N TYR A 156 14.84 28.33 2.54
CA TYR A 156 14.94 29.80 2.43
C TYR A 156 13.93 30.51 3.33
N ILE A 157 12.68 30.06 3.38
CA ILE A 157 11.65 30.66 4.25
C ILE A 157 12.02 30.53 5.72
N LYS A 158 12.53 29.37 6.14
CA LYS A 158 12.96 29.15 7.53
C LYS A 158 14.13 30.06 7.90
N GLU A 159 15.11 30.21 7.02
CA GLU A 159 16.25 31.08 7.26
C GLU A 159 15.85 32.55 7.29
N ASN A 160 15.00 33.00 6.36
CA ASN A 160 14.46 34.36 6.37
C ASN A 160 13.70 34.65 7.66
N ARG A 161 12.89 33.71 8.15
CA ARG A 161 12.18 33.84 9.42
C ARG A 161 13.15 34.03 10.59
N ARG A 162 14.21 33.23 10.67
CA ARG A 162 15.25 33.36 11.71
C ARG A 162 15.93 34.72 11.67
N GLN A 163 16.24 35.23 10.48
CA GLN A 163 16.82 36.56 10.31
C GLN A 163 15.87 37.67 10.78
N ILE A 164 14.57 37.57 10.46
CA ILE A 164 13.56 38.51 10.94
C ILE A 164 13.43 38.46 12.46
N GLU A 165 13.45 37.27 13.07
CA GLU A 165 13.41 37.12 14.53
C GLU A 165 14.63 37.80 15.18
N LEU A 166 15.84 37.59 14.66
CA LEU A 166 17.04 38.29 15.12
C LEU A 166 16.95 39.82 14.96
N MET A 167 16.44 40.30 13.82
CA MET A 167 16.25 41.74 13.61
C MET A 167 15.18 42.31 14.54
N SER A 168 14.11 41.57 14.81
CA SER A 168 13.07 41.95 15.75
C SER A 168 13.62 42.07 17.17
N ASP A 169 14.50 41.16 17.59
CA ASP A 169 15.17 41.24 18.89
C ASP A 169 16.09 42.48 18.97
N ILE A 170 16.86 42.76 17.91
CA ILE A 170 17.70 43.99 17.83
C ILE A 170 16.85 45.26 17.90
N ILE A 171 15.68 45.29 17.25
CA ILE A 171 14.78 46.45 17.29
C ILE A 171 14.10 46.58 18.65
N ALA A 172 13.73 45.47 19.30
CA ALA A 172 13.14 45.44 20.63
C ALA A 172 14.14 45.84 21.74
N GLU A 173 15.42 45.54 21.57
CA GLU A 173 16.51 46.04 22.44
C GLU A 173 16.85 47.52 22.19
N GLY A 174 16.26 48.14 21.15
CA GLY A 174 16.34 49.55 20.87
C GLY A 174 17.63 49.95 20.16
N SER A 175 17.52 50.38 18.90
CA SER A 175 18.55 51.21 18.27
C SER A 175 18.50 52.62 18.87
N SER A 176 18.78 52.76 20.16
CA SER A 176 19.01 54.07 20.74
C SER A 176 20.39 54.54 20.28
N ASP A 177 20.43 55.69 19.60
CA ASP A 177 21.65 56.46 19.28
C ASP A 177 22.50 56.75 20.55
N ASP A 178 21.91 56.53 21.73
CA ASP A 178 22.53 56.64 23.06
C ASP A 178 23.61 55.59 23.38
N THR A 179 23.97 54.72 22.44
CA THR A 179 25.02 53.70 22.65
C THR A 179 26.33 53.99 21.92
N ILE A 180 26.39 55.02 21.07
CA ILE A 180 27.59 55.35 20.29
C ILE A 180 28.57 56.13 21.17
N ASN A 181 29.65 55.48 21.58
CA ASN A 181 30.73 56.08 22.36
C ASN A 181 31.60 57.03 21.51
N LEU A 182 31.94 58.19 22.08
CA LEU A 182 32.90 59.11 21.50
C LEU A 182 34.32 58.57 21.66
N VAL A 183 35.03 58.38 20.55
CA VAL A 183 36.40 57.83 20.55
C VAL A 183 37.47 58.90 20.89
N GLY A 184 37.09 60.18 20.91
CA GLY A 184 38.01 61.32 21.12
C GLY A 184 37.86 61.98 22.50
N SER A 185 38.96 62.55 23.02
CA SER A 185 38.95 63.34 24.26
C SER A 185 38.60 64.81 23.98
N TYR A 186 37.40 65.23 24.36
CA TYR A 186 36.89 66.59 24.14
C TYR A 186 36.93 67.42 25.43
N SER A 187 38.14 67.67 25.95
CA SER A 187 38.37 68.35 27.24
C SER A 187 37.70 69.72 27.39
N HIS A 188 37.47 70.44 26.29
CA HIS A 188 36.83 71.77 26.27
C HIS A 188 35.28 71.71 26.22
N TRP A 189 34.71 70.50 26.11
CA TRP A 189 33.27 70.25 25.94
C TRP A 189 32.65 69.50 27.13
N GLY A 190 33.39 69.30 28.22
CA GLY A 190 32.92 68.63 29.44
C GLY A 190 33.09 67.11 29.39
N ALA A 191 32.63 66.42 30.44
CA ALA A 191 32.65 64.96 30.50
C ALA A 191 31.47 64.40 29.68
N ILE A 192 31.72 64.12 28.41
CA ILE A 192 30.77 63.56 27.45
C ILE A 192 31.26 62.18 27.01
N THR A 193 30.38 61.19 27.07
CA THR A 193 30.71 59.79 26.75
C THR A 193 30.07 59.38 25.43
N TYR A 194 28.87 59.87 25.15
CA TYR A 194 28.06 59.46 24.00
C TYR A 194 27.91 60.58 22.97
N GLN A 195 27.80 60.20 21.69
CA GLN A 195 27.64 61.15 20.57
C GLN A 195 26.40 62.04 20.73
N SER A 196 25.30 61.50 21.27
CA SER A 196 24.06 62.27 21.53
C SER A 196 24.30 63.43 22.52
N GLN A 197 25.12 63.21 23.56
CA GLN A 197 25.45 64.22 24.55
C GLN A 197 26.30 65.36 23.96
N PHE A 198 27.25 65.02 23.08
CA PHE A 198 28.06 66.02 22.38
C PHE A 198 27.20 66.91 21.49
N ASN A 199 26.33 66.30 20.67
CA ASN A 199 25.48 67.02 19.73
C ASN A 199 24.58 68.05 20.44
N ASN A 200 23.97 67.66 21.57
CA ASN A 200 23.16 68.56 22.38
C ASN A 200 23.96 69.74 22.95
N LEU A 201 25.18 69.48 23.43
CA LEU A 201 26.03 70.50 24.05
C LEU A 201 26.60 71.48 23.00
N VAL A 202 26.90 70.99 21.80
CA VAL A 202 27.27 71.82 20.63
C VAL A 202 26.11 72.73 20.23
N TYR A 203 24.90 72.18 20.12
CA TYR A 203 23.72 72.96 19.77
C TYR A 203 23.46 74.11 20.76
N GLU A 204 23.48 73.82 22.07
CA GLU A 204 23.26 74.85 23.09
C GLU A 204 24.34 75.94 23.09
N LYS A 205 25.62 75.58 22.87
CA LYS A 205 26.69 76.59 22.77
C LYS A 205 26.56 77.46 21.53
N ILE A 206 26.19 76.89 20.38
CA ILE A 206 25.95 77.65 19.15
C ILE A 206 24.77 78.60 19.38
N ARG A 207 23.67 78.12 19.97
CA ARG A 207 22.51 78.95 20.29
C ARG A 207 22.86 80.12 21.22
N GLN A 208 23.66 79.86 22.27
CA GLN A 208 24.12 80.92 23.18
C GLN A 208 24.99 81.97 22.48
N ILE A 209 25.86 81.56 21.55
CA ILE A 209 26.68 82.49 20.76
C ILE A 209 25.80 83.33 19.82
N GLU A 210 24.80 82.73 19.20
CA GLU A 210 23.84 83.44 18.34
C GLU A 210 22.99 84.45 19.14
N ASP A 211 22.65 84.14 20.40
CA ASP A 211 21.84 85.00 21.26
C ASP A 211 22.64 86.15 21.94
N THR A 212 23.98 86.08 22.06
CA THR A 212 24.81 87.10 22.75
C THR A 212 25.59 88.06 21.85
N GLY A 213 25.46 87.97 20.52
CA GLY A 213 26.05 88.94 19.60
C GLY A 213 25.36 90.31 19.69
N LEU A 214 26.13 91.40 19.89
CA LEU A 214 25.65 92.78 20.04
C LEU A 214 24.89 93.35 18.81
N GLU A 215 24.80 92.60 17.71
CA GLU A 215 23.87 92.87 16.62
C GLU A 215 23.16 91.57 16.22
N LYS A 216 21.82 91.57 16.27
CA LYS A 216 21.00 90.48 15.73
C LYS A 216 21.21 90.44 14.21
N ILE A 217 21.88 89.39 13.72
CA ILE A 217 22.19 89.21 12.29
C ILE A 217 21.18 88.30 11.57
N ARG A 218 20.37 87.55 12.31
CA ARG A 218 19.40 86.58 11.79
C ARG A 218 18.09 86.65 12.56
N HIS A 219 16.98 86.50 11.86
CA HIS A 219 15.66 86.31 12.44
C HIS A 219 14.96 85.15 11.74
N GLU A 220 14.33 84.30 12.54
CA GLU A 220 13.62 83.13 12.05
C GLU A 220 12.19 83.13 12.55
N GLU A 221 11.26 82.88 11.64
CA GLU A 221 9.84 82.80 11.98
C GLU A 221 9.13 81.78 11.09
N LYS A 222 8.12 81.12 11.65
CA LYS A 222 7.29 80.15 10.94
C LYS A 222 5.98 80.82 10.55
N VAL A 223 5.66 80.78 9.27
CA VAL A 223 4.43 81.38 8.73
C VAL A 223 3.62 80.36 7.94
N ARG A 224 2.32 80.61 7.83
CA ARG A 224 1.38 79.75 7.08
C ARG A 224 0.61 80.51 6.00
N SER A 225 0.75 81.84 5.95
CA SER A 225 0.10 82.73 5.01
C SER A 225 0.88 84.03 4.92
N ASP A 226 0.42 84.92 4.05
CA ASP A 226 0.88 86.31 3.99
C ASP A 226 0.93 86.90 5.40
N SER A 227 2.09 87.44 5.77
CA SER A 227 2.37 87.83 7.15
C SER A 227 3.28 89.06 7.17
N ARG A 228 3.05 89.92 8.18
CA ARG A 228 3.94 91.03 8.49
C ARG A 228 4.93 90.59 9.56
N ILE A 229 6.22 90.63 9.23
CA ILE A 229 7.30 90.11 10.07
C ILE A 229 8.11 91.28 10.61
N LYS A 230 8.21 91.34 11.94
CA LYS A 230 9.08 92.29 12.66
C LYS A 230 10.37 91.57 13.06
N HIS A 231 11.43 91.80 12.29
CA HIS A 231 12.69 91.08 12.43
C HIS A 231 13.71 91.77 13.36
N ASP A 232 13.58 93.08 13.58
CA ASP A 232 14.44 93.89 14.47
C ASP A 232 15.95 93.80 14.12
N LEU A 233 16.28 93.69 12.82
CA LEU A 233 17.68 93.59 12.34
C LEU A 233 18.31 94.96 12.03
N ASN A 234 17.52 96.03 12.11
CA ASN A 234 17.87 97.42 11.82
C ASN A 234 18.66 97.61 10.51
N THR A 235 18.18 96.97 9.43
CA THR A 235 18.82 97.00 8.11
C THR A 235 17.78 97.04 6.99
N LEU A 236 18.12 97.72 5.89
CA LEU A 236 17.37 97.64 4.62
C LEU A 236 17.99 96.63 3.64
N SER A 237 19.19 96.13 3.96
CA SER A 237 19.92 95.12 3.21
C SER A 237 19.80 93.79 3.92
N PHE A 238 19.02 92.88 3.35
CA PHE A 238 18.78 91.56 3.91
C PHE A 238 18.56 90.54 2.80
N ALA A 239 18.87 89.28 3.10
CA ALA A 239 18.49 88.10 2.32
C ALA A 239 17.39 87.35 3.07
N ILE A 240 16.45 86.75 2.33
CA ILE A 240 15.41 85.89 2.90
C ILE A 240 15.43 84.56 2.18
N ASP A 241 15.57 83.50 2.96
CA ASP A 241 15.38 82.13 2.53
C ASP A 241 14.07 81.60 3.12
N ALA A 242 13.29 80.93 2.29
CA ALA A 242 12.05 80.28 2.69
C ALA A 242 11.98 78.86 2.17
N TYR A 243 11.58 77.94 3.03
CA TYR A 243 11.41 76.54 2.66
C TYR A 243 10.25 75.88 3.39
N ASP A 244 9.66 74.88 2.73
CA ASP A 244 8.62 74.03 3.30
C ASP A 244 9.24 73.08 4.34
N ILE A 245 8.69 73.03 5.56
CA ILE A 245 9.27 72.20 6.64
C ILE A 245 9.12 70.69 6.42
N VAL A 246 8.19 70.27 5.56
CA VAL A 246 7.93 68.85 5.26
C VAL A 246 8.72 68.45 4.02
N THR A 247 8.64 69.23 2.95
CA THR A 247 9.25 68.87 1.66
C THR A 247 10.67 69.40 1.47
N MET A 248 11.11 70.33 2.32
CA MET A 248 12.43 70.97 2.28
C MET A 248 12.72 71.75 0.99
N PHE A 249 11.73 71.95 0.12
CA PHE A 249 11.89 72.75 -1.09
C PHE A 249 11.84 74.24 -0.78
N SER A 250 12.70 75.00 -1.47
CA SER A 250 12.69 76.46 -1.39
C SER A 250 11.45 77.02 -2.09
N ILE A 251 10.77 77.95 -1.42
CA ILE A 251 9.53 78.55 -1.91
C ILE A 251 9.81 79.95 -2.42
N PRO A 252 9.43 80.28 -3.67
CA PRO A 252 9.48 81.65 -4.14
C PRO A 252 8.45 82.49 -3.36
N LEU A 253 8.90 83.61 -2.80
CA LEU A 253 8.05 84.56 -2.09
C LEU A 253 8.30 85.97 -2.59
N LYS A 254 7.31 86.84 -2.41
CA LYS A 254 7.41 88.27 -2.70
C LYS A 254 7.57 89.02 -1.38
N VAL A 255 8.59 89.86 -1.31
CA VAL A 255 8.87 90.68 -0.12
C VAL A 255 8.57 92.13 -0.42
N ARG A 256 7.76 92.76 0.43
CA ARG A 256 7.58 94.21 0.43
C ARG A 256 8.23 94.79 1.67
N ARG A 257 9.20 95.68 1.48
CA ARG A 257 9.90 96.38 2.57
C ARG A 257 9.01 97.49 3.13
N ILE A 258 8.92 97.59 4.45
CA ILE A 258 8.20 98.69 5.13
C ILE A 258 9.21 99.65 5.75
N ASP A 259 10.07 99.15 6.62
CA ASP A 259 11.11 99.92 7.33
C ASP A 259 12.35 99.05 7.61
N THR A 260 13.30 99.55 8.41
CA THR A 260 14.56 98.85 8.75
C THR A 260 14.37 97.60 9.61
N ASN A 261 13.17 97.36 10.16
CA ASN A 261 12.87 96.27 11.09
C ASN A 261 11.65 95.44 10.69
N THR A 262 10.91 95.85 9.66
CA THR A 262 9.62 95.26 9.32
C THR A 262 9.48 95.05 7.81
N ILE A 263 8.99 93.86 7.44
CA ILE A 263 8.68 93.47 6.07
C ILE A 263 7.30 92.82 5.99
N ASP A 264 6.66 92.90 4.82
CA ASP A 264 5.53 92.05 4.47
C ASP A 264 6.01 90.93 3.55
N VAL A 265 5.68 89.70 3.91
CA VAL A 265 5.93 88.51 3.08
C VAL A 265 4.60 88.09 2.46
N LEU A 266 4.59 87.96 1.14
CA LEU A 266 3.43 87.61 0.33
C LEU A 266 3.74 86.35 -0.47
N PHE A 267 2.81 85.40 -0.43
CA PHE A 267 2.86 84.18 -1.21
C PHE A 267 1.93 84.29 -2.42
N ASP A 268 2.32 83.71 -3.55
CA ASP A 268 1.47 83.69 -4.74
C ASP A 268 0.20 82.83 -4.54
N SER A 269 0.26 81.88 -3.60
CA SER A 269 -0.86 81.09 -3.10
C SER A 269 -0.61 80.68 -1.65
N VAL A 270 -1.67 80.40 -0.88
CA VAL A 270 -1.55 79.99 0.52
C VAL A 270 -0.75 78.67 0.60
N PRO A 271 0.41 78.65 1.28
CA PRO A 271 1.21 77.44 1.35
C PRO A 271 0.47 76.30 2.07
N PRO A 272 0.54 75.05 1.57
CA PRO A 272 -0.15 73.91 2.17
C PRO A 272 0.46 73.52 3.54
N ASN A 273 1.78 73.68 3.67
CA ASN A 273 2.55 73.39 4.87
C ASN A 273 3.05 74.67 5.52
N MET A 274 3.51 74.56 6.77
CA MET A 274 4.13 75.67 7.47
C MET A 274 5.51 75.95 6.84
N ILE A 275 5.80 77.23 6.61
CA ILE A 275 7.02 77.66 5.91
C ILE A 275 7.96 78.26 6.96
N GLN A 276 9.21 77.78 6.95
CA GLN A 276 10.26 78.38 7.75
C GLN A 276 10.86 79.55 6.97
N LEU A 277 10.78 80.75 7.52
CA LEU A 277 11.45 81.93 7.01
C LEU A 277 12.73 82.16 7.80
N THR A 278 13.80 82.46 7.08
CA THR A 278 15.08 82.89 7.65
C THR A 278 15.48 84.20 7.00
N ILE A 279 15.47 85.29 7.77
CA ILE A 279 15.89 86.63 7.35
C ILE A 279 17.29 86.86 7.89
N LYS A 280 18.24 87.19 7.01
CA LYS A 280 19.63 87.48 7.37
C LYS A 280 19.99 88.90 6.97
N LYS A 281 20.58 89.65 7.88
CA LYS A 281 21.20 90.96 7.62
C LYS A 281 22.41 90.74 6.71
N LEU A 282 22.51 91.53 5.63
CA LEU A 282 23.65 91.57 4.71
C LEU A 282 24.60 92.71 5.06
#